data_AF-A0A853CKX0-F1
#
_entry.id   AF-A0A853CKX0-F1
#
_cell.length_a   1.000
_cell.length_b   1.000
_cell.length_c   1.000
_cell.angle_alpha   90.00
_cell.angle_beta   90.00
_cell.angle_gamma   90.00
#
_symmetry.space_group_name_H-M   'P 1'
#
loop_
_entity.id
_entity.type
_entity.pdbx_description
1 polymer ?
#
loop_
_entity_poly.entity_id
_entity_poly.type
_entity_poly.pdbx_seq_one_letter_code
_entity_poly.pdbx_strand_id
1 'polypeptide(L)'
;MTALLTAPAPAPVPEPAPAPARDLLTVLGDALVLCAECDDAELGSCTHAGQAVLSLAALARRTAAALGVDPGVPLTAGPGVVVVRDLSSATGLLVRAVGSSASPSTDVAEELLVRLHKGLTANP
;
A
#
# COMPACT_ATOMS: atom_id res chain seq x y z
N MET A 1 40.59 45.34 0.32
CA MET A 1 39.14 45.33 0.02
C MET A 1 38.82 43.93 -0.48
N THR A 2 38.09 43.13 0.31
CA THR A 2 37.83 41.73 0.00
C THR A 2 36.33 41.48 0.14
N ALA A 3 35.62 41.36 -0.96
CA ALA A 3 34.19 41.06 -0.96
C ALA A 3 33.99 39.54 -0.81
N LEU A 4 33.04 39.14 0.04
CA LEU A 4 32.74 37.73 0.29
C LEU A 4 32.07 37.10 -0.94
N LEU A 5 32.54 35.90 -1.32
CA LEU A 5 31.80 35.00 -2.18
C LEU A 5 30.64 34.38 -1.38
N THR A 6 29.42 34.85 -1.62
CA THR A 6 28.21 34.18 -1.12
C THR A 6 28.05 32.85 -1.86
N ALA A 7 28.20 31.74 -1.13
CA ALA A 7 27.92 30.40 -1.69
C ALA A 7 26.43 30.28 -2.05
N PRO A 8 26.07 29.57 -3.13
CA PRO A 8 24.68 29.29 -3.45
C PRO A 8 24.04 28.44 -2.34
N ALA A 9 22.80 28.78 -1.97
CA ALA A 9 22.04 27.99 -1.00
C ALA A 9 21.87 26.55 -1.52
N PRO A 10 22.03 25.52 -0.66
CA PRO A 10 21.77 24.14 -1.08
C PRO A 10 20.32 23.99 -1.50
N ALA A 11 20.10 23.31 -2.63
CA ALA A 11 18.75 22.99 -3.09
C ALA A 11 18.01 22.16 -2.02
N PRO A 12 16.68 22.29 -1.89
CA PRO A 12 15.91 21.46 -0.96
C PRO A 12 16.08 19.99 -1.36
N VAL A 13 16.70 19.22 -0.47
CA VAL A 13 16.87 17.78 -0.63
C VAL A 13 15.48 17.14 -0.59
N PRO A 14 15.10 16.24 -1.52
CA PRO A 14 13.80 15.56 -1.46
C PRO A 14 13.63 14.88 -0.10
N GLU A 15 12.58 15.24 0.62
CA GLU A 15 12.37 14.76 1.99
C GLU A 15 12.02 13.27 1.97
N PRO A 16 12.67 12.43 2.81
CA PRO A 16 12.29 11.04 2.99
C PRO A 16 10.83 10.90 3.48
N ALA A 17 10.21 9.78 3.17
CA ALA A 17 8.79 9.48 3.45
C ALA A 17 8.58 9.24 4.93
N PRO A 18 7.33 9.38 5.34
CA PRO A 18 6.67 8.40 6.20
C PRO A 18 6.95 6.96 5.77
N ALA A 19 8.01 6.41 6.33
CA ALA A 19 7.91 5.30 7.24
C ALA A 19 6.84 4.25 6.91
N PRO A 20 5.61 4.39 7.42
CA PRO A 20 4.59 3.36 7.30
C PRO A 20 4.32 2.90 5.87
N ALA A 21 4.61 3.74 4.89
CA ALA A 21 4.39 3.46 3.50
C ALA A 21 5.37 2.43 2.89
N ARG A 22 6.61 2.28 3.40
CA ARG A 22 7.56 1.29 2.85
C ARG A 22 7.26 -0.13 3.28
N ASP A 23 6.99 -0.36 4.57
CA ASP A 23 6.71 -1.71 5.04
C ASP A 23 5.32 -2.16 4.63
N LEU A 24 4.38 -1.22 4.52
CA LEU A 24 3.10 -1.45 3.86
C LEU A 24 3.29 -1.90 2.40
N LEU A 25 4.28 -1.40 1.66
CA LEU A 25 4.57 -1.91 0.30
C LEU A 25 5.07 -3.35 0.30
N THR A 26 5.91 -3.75 1.28
CA THR A 26 6.31 -5.15 1.46
C THR A 26 5.08 -6.02 1.69
N VAL A 27 4.24 -5.63 2.67
CA VAL A 27 2.99 -6.31 2.99
C VAL A 27 2.02 -6.42 1.82
N LEU A 28 1.87 -5.36 1.03
CA LEU A 28 1.03 -5.38 -0.17
C LEU A 28 1.61 -6.29 -1.26
N GLY A 29 2.94 -6.40 -1.36
CA GLY A 29 3.63 -7.37 -2.20
C GLY A 29 3.32 -8.80 -1.78
N ASP A 30 3.50 -9.12 -0.51
CA ASP A 30 3.22 -10.45 0.05
C ASP A 30 1.73 -10.81 -0.10
N ALA A 31 0.82 -9.85 0.12
CA ALA A 31 -0.60 -10.04 -0.09
C ALA A 31 -0.95 -10.30 -1.56
N LEU A 32 -0.29 -9.63 -2.52
CA LEU A 32 -0.46 -9.88 -3.96
C LEU A 32 0.07 -11.27 -4.37
N VAL A 33 1.18 -11.74 -3.77
CA VAL A 33 1.69 -13.09 -3.98
C VAL A 33 0.70 -14.13 -3.44
N LEU A 34 0.20 -13.95 -2.20
CA LEU A 34 -0.83 -14.84 -1.64
C LEU A 34 -2.10 -14.86 -2.50
N CYS A 35 -2.56 -13.70 -3.00
CA CYS A 35 -3.72 -13.63 -3.89
C CYS A 35 -3.52 -14.34 -5.23
N ALA A 36 -2.28 -14.56 -5.69
CA ALA A 36 -1.99 -15.25 -6.94
C ALA A 36 -2.13 -16.78 -6.83
N GLU A 37 -2.08 -17.31 -5.61
CA GLU A 37 -2.23 -18.75 -5.29
C GLU A 37 -3.69 -19.12 -4.93
N CYS A 38 -4.60 -18.15 -4.85
CA CYS A 38 -6.00 -18.34 -4.45
C CYS A 38 -6.98 -18.29 -5.64
N ASP A 39 -8.12 -18.95 -5.50
CA ASP A 39 -9.19 -18.91 -6.49
C ASP A 39 -10.03 -17.61 -6.42
N ASP A 40 -10.60 -17.20 -7.56
CA ASP A 40 -11.49 -16.01 -7.66
C ASP A 40 -12.66 -16.06 -6.65
N ALA A 41 -13.18 -17.26 -6.40
CA ALA A 41 -14.26 -17.49 -5.45
C ALA A 41 -13.85 -17.22 -3.99
N GLU A 42 -12.57 -17.43 -3.65
CA GLU A 42 -12.05 -17.22 -2.29
C GLU A 42 -11.78 -15.74 -2.01
N LEU A 43 -11.47 -14.95 -3.05
CA LEU A 43 -11.14 -13.52 -2.93
C LEU A 43 -12.32 -12.59 -3.20
N GLY A 44 -13.51 -13.11 -3.50
CA GLY A 44 -14.74 -12.33 -3.67
C GLY A 44 -15.07 -11.48 -2.44
N SER A 45 -15.62 -10.28 -2.62
CA SER A 45 -15.82 -9.32 -1.53
C SER A 45 -16.78 -9.76 -0.41
N CYS A 46 -17.49 -10.88 -0.57
CA CYS A 46 -18.31 -11.48 0.48
C CYS A 46 -17.53 -12.43 1.40
N THR A 47 -16.29 -12.81 1.06
CA THR A 47 -15.44 -13.68 1.88
C THR A 47 -14.60 -12.87 2.87
N HIS A 48 -14.09 -13.52 3.91
CA HIS A 48 -13.17 -12.89 4.87
C HIS A 48 -11.84 -12.50 4.21
N ALA A 49 -11.32 -13.30 3.27
CA ALA A 49 -10.10 -12.98 2.53
C ALA A 49 -10.30 -11.77 1.60
N GLY A 50 -11.40 -11.71 0.84
CA GLY A 50 -11.74 -10.57 -0.01
C GLY A 50 -11.90 -9.27 0.79
N GLN A 51 -12.52 -9.32 1.98
CA GLN A 51 -12.61 -8.17 2.89
C GLN A 51 -11.24 -7.74 3.46
N ALA A 52 -10.33 -8.67 3.73
CA ALA A 52 -8.96 -8.34 4.12
C ALA A 52 -8.20 -7.64 2.98
N VAL A 53 -8.35 -8.12 1.74
CA VAL A 53 -7.75 -7.51 0.54
C VAL A 53 -8.30 -6.10 0.28
N LEU A 54 -9.61 -5.89 0.38
CA LEU A 54 -10.23 -4.56 0.28
C LEU A 54 -9.72 -3.62 1.40
N SER A 55 -9.53 -4.13 2.61
CA SER A 55 -8.99 -3.36 3.74
C SER A 55 -7.54 -2.92 3.51
N LEU A 56 -6.71 -3.79 2.94
CA LEU A 56 -5.34 -3.50 2.51
C LEU A 56 -5.30 -2.46 1.39
N ALA A 57 -6.14 -2.61 0.35
CA ALA A 57 -6.25 -1.64 -0.73
C ALA A 57 -6.69 -0.25 -0.22
N ALA A 58 -7.66 -0.20 0.69
CA ALA A 58 -8.09 1.03 1.33
C ALA A 58 -7.00 1.66 2.22
N LEU A 59 -6.18 0.85 2.89
CA LEU A 59 -5.02 1.33 3.65
C LEU A 59 -3.96 1.92 2.72
N ALA A 60 -3.61 1.23 1.63
CA ALA A 60 -2.67 1.72 0.63
C ALA A 60 -3.09 3.07 0.04
N ARG A 61 -4.37 3.24 -0.30
CA ARG A 61 -4.94 4.51 -0.79
C ARG A 61 -4.87 5.62 0.28
N ARG A 62 -5.20 5.34 1.54
CA ARG A 62 -5.08 6.33 2.64
C ARG A 62 -3.63 6.77 2.84
N THR A 63 -2.68 5.85 2.77
CA THR A 63 -1.25 6.17 2.90
C THR A 63 -0.75 6.97 1.68
N ALA A 64 -1.18 6.64 0.46
CA ALA A 64 -0.86 7.44 -0.73
C ALA A 64 -1.42 8.87 -0.64
N ALA A 65 -2.64 9.04 -0.11
CA ALA A 65 -3.24 10.34 0.16
C ALA A 65 -2.48 11.15 1.22
N ALA A 66 -2.02 10.50 2.30
CA ALA A 66 -1.17 11.13 3.32
C ALA A 66 0.19 11.60 2.76
N LEU A 67 0.63 11.01 1.65
CA LEU A 67 1.83 11.39 0.88
C LEU A 67 1.52 12.38 -0.27
N GLY A 68 0.30 12.92 -0.35
CA GLY A 68 -0.10 13.93 -1.34
C GLY A 68 -0.48 13.41 -2.72
N VAL A 69 -0.61 12.09 -2.91
CA VAL A 69 -1.09 11.49 -4.17
C VAL A 69 -2.60 11.28 -4.11
N ASP A 70 -3.32 11.57 -5.21
CA ASP A 70 -4.76 11.28 -5.30
C ASP A 70 -5.04 9.78 -5.01
N PRO A 71 -5.86 9.44 -4.00
CA PRO A 71 -6.19 8.05 -3.68
C PRO A 71 -7.07 7.39 -4.75
N GLY A 72 -7.68 8.15 -5.67
CA GLY A 72 -8.62 7.66 -6.66
C GLY A 72 -9.90 7.09 -6.04
N VAL A 73 -10.68 6.37 -6.85
CA VAL A 73 -11.93 5.74 -6.41
C VAL A 73 -11.66 4.37 -5.76
N PRO A 74 -12.08 4.13 -4.51
CA PRO A 74 -11.96 2.83 -3.86
C PRO A 74 -13.06 1.86 -4.31
N LEU A 75 -12.72 0.59 -4.45
CA LEU A 75 -13.70 -0.48 -4.61
C LEU A 75 -14.38 -0.80 -3.27
N THR A 76 -15.70 -0.96 -3.25
CA THR A 76 -16.47 -1.33 -2.05
C THR A 76 -16.94 -2.79 -2.05
N ALA A 77 -17.13 -3.38 -3.23
CA ALA A 77 -17.51 -4.78 -3.44
C ALA A 77 -17.19 -5.24 -4.87
N GLY A 78 -17.04 -6.55 -5.09
CA GLY A 78 -16.79 -7.15 -6.40
C GLY A 78 -16.37 -8.64 -6.32
N PRO A 79 -16.28 -9.34 -7.46
CA PRO A 79 -15.66 -10.66 -7.53
C PRO A 79 -14.14 -10.56 -7.30
N GLY A 80 -13.48 -11.68 -6.99
CA GLY A 80 -12.08 -11.73 -6.57
C GLY A 80 -11.11 -11.09 -7.55
N VAL A 81 -11.26 -11.32 -8.85
CA VAL A 81 -10.44 -10.70 -9.91
C VAL A 81 -10.54 -9.17 -9.91
N VAL A 82 -11.66 -8.59 -9.48
CA VAL A 82 -11.83 -7.14 -9.36
C VAL A 82 -11.24 -6.65 -8.02
N VAL A 83 -11.35 -7.43 -6.95
CA VAL A 83 -10.75 -7.16 -5.64
C VAL A 83 -9.21 -7.18 -5.70
N VAL A 84 -8.59 -8.19 -6.32
CA VAL A 84 -7.14 -8.27 -6.54
C VAL A 84 -6.64 -7.15 -7.46
N ARG A 85 -7.43 -6.80 -8.50
CA ARG A 85 -7.12 -5.66 -9.37
C ARG A 85 -7.15 -4.33 -8.62
N ASP A 86 -8.07 -4.14 -7.68
CA ASP A 86 -8.11 -2.95 -6.83
C ASP A 86 -6.89 -2.87 -5.92
N LEU A 87 -6.50 -3.99 -5.28
CA LEU A 87 -5.27 -4.09 -4.49
C LEU A 87 -4.04 -3.74 -5.31
N SER A 88 -3.89 -4.31 -6.52
CA SER A 88 -2.78 -4.02 -7.42
C SER A 88 -2.74 -2.53 -7.81
N SER A 89 -3.89 -1.93 -8.12
CA SER A 89 -3.99 -0.50 -8.42
C SER A 89 -3.63 0.38 -7.23
N ALA A 90 -4.10 0.03 -6.02
CA ALA A 90 -3.84 0.77 -4.79
C ALA A 90 -2.36 0.68 -4.38
N THR A 91 -1.75 -0.49 -4.55
CA THR A 91 -0.31 -0.72 -4.38
C THR A 91 0.49 0.13 -5.38
N GLY A 92 0.07 0.17 -6.65
CA GLY A 92 0.70 1.01 -7.67
C GLY A 92 0.65 2.51 -7.38
N LEU A 93 -0.44 3.00 -6.76
CA LEU A 93 -0.53 4.38 -6.25
C LEU A 93 0.46 4.61 -5.10
N LEU A 94 0.51 3.68 -4.14
CA LEU A 94 1.44 3.79 -3.01
C LEU A 94 2.91 3.71 -3.44
N VAL A 95 3.27 2.86 -4.42
CA VAL A 95 4.64 2.80 -4.98
C VAL A 95 5.03 4.15 -5.56
N ARG A 96 4.13 4.83 -6.28
CA ARG A 96 4.39 6.18 -6.82
C ARG A 96 4.58 7.21 -5.70
N ALA A 97 3.71 7.18 -4.70
CA ALA A 97 3.78 8.08 -3.56
C ALA A 97 5.07 7.90 -2.73
N VAL A 98 5.47 6.65 -2.48
CA VAL A 98 6.72 6.30 -1.80
C VAL A 98 7.94 6.54 -2.66
N GLY A 99 7.86 6.40 -3.98
CA GLY A 99 8.93 6.75 -4.91
C GLY A 99 9.22 8.25 -4.95
N SER A 100 8.22 9.08 -4.62
CA SER A 100 8.40 10.50 -4.33
C SER A 100 9.01 10.78 -2.94
N SER A 101 9.50 9.74 -2.22
CA SER A 101 9.94 9.81 -0.82
C SER A 101 10.74 8.53 -0.33
N ALA A 102 10.79 8.21 0.98
CA ALA A 102 11.55 7.10 1.65
C ALA A 102 11.43 6.84 3.21
N SER A 103 11.20 5.61 3.72
CA SER A 103 11.78 4.97 4.99
C SER A 103 11.05 4.88 6.37
N PRO A 104 11.06 3.71 7.11
CA PRO A 104 10.00 2.66 7.42
C PRO A 104 9.13 2.70 8.75
N SER A 105 7.92 2.07 8.79
CA SER A 105 7.08 1.69 9.98
C SER A 105 6.12 0.50 9.70
N THR A 106 6.10 -0.52 10.57
CA THR A 106 5.62 -1.89 10.26
C THR A 106 4.24 -2.30 10.82
N ASP A 107 3.78 -1.67 11.89
CA ASP A 107 2.90 -2.30 12.91
C ASP A 107 1.48 -2.67 12.41
N VAL A 108 0.83 -1.78 11.66
CA VAL A 108 -0.57 -1.99 11.18
C VAL A 108 -0.62 -2.96 9.99
N ALA A 109 0.49 -3.12 9.27
CA ALA A 109 0.54 -3.90 8.05
C ALA A 109 0.66 -5.42 8.36
N GLU A 110 1.46 -5.82 9.36
CA GLU A 110 1.53 -7.21 9.81
C GLU A 110 0.18 -7.75 10.31
N GLU A 111 -0.55 -6.99 11.13
CA GLU A 111 -1.87 -7.37 11.65
C GLU A 111 -2.86 -7.71 10.50
N LEU A 112 -2.75 -7.02 9.36
CA LEU A 112 -3.58 -7.31 8.18
C LEU A 112 -3.12 -8.56 7.40
N LEU A 113 -1.81 -8.82 7.29
CA LEU A 113 -1.31 -10.08 6.73
C LEU A 113 -1.77 -11.28 7.56
N VAL A 114 -1.64 -11.19 8.89
CA VAL A 114 -2.07 -12.26 9.81
C VAL A 114 -3.57 -12.55 9.64
N ARG A 115 -4.40 -11.54 9.37
CA ARG A 115 -5.84 -11.69 9.14
C ARG A 115 -6.19 -12.25 7.75
N LEU A 116 -5.42 -11.90 6.71
CA LEU A 116 -5.53 -12.52 5.39
C LEU A 116 -5.19 -14.02 5.49
N HIS A 117 -4.03 -14.36 6.06
CA HIS A 117 -3.56 -15.74 6.18
C HIS A 117 -4.54 -16.61 6.99
N LYS A 118 -5.06 -16.10 8.12
CA LYS A 118 -6.11 -16.77 8.89
C LYS A 118 -7.40 -16.97 8.10
N GLY A 119 -7.80 -15.99 7.28
CA GLY A 119 -8.98 -16.07 6.43
C GLY A 119 -8.91 -17.19 5.39
N LEU A 120 -7.73 -17.40 4.80
CA LEU A 120 -7.49 -18.49 3.85
C LEU A 120 -7.52 -19.86 4.53
N THR A 121 -6.94 -19.98 5.73
CA THR A 121 -6.93 -21.26 6.48
C THR A 121 -8.26 -21.65 7.15
N ALA A 122 -9.30 -20.82 7.06
CA ALA A 122 -10.54 -20.98 7.82
C ALA A 122 -11.75 -21.51 7.03
N ASN A 123 -11.59 -21.80 5.73
CA ASN A 123 -12.62 -22.46 4.93
C ASN A 123 -12.44 -24.00 4.97
N PRO A 124 -13.45 -24.76 5.43
CA PRO A 124 -13.55 -26.21 5.19
C PRO A 124 -14.20 -26.54 3.83
#